data_AF-W4IE38-F1
#
_entry.id   AF-W4IE38-F1
#
_cell.length_a   1.000
_cell.length_b   1.000
_cell.length_c   1.000
_cell.angle_alpha   90.00
_cell.angle_beta   90.00
_cell.angle_gamma   90.00
#
_symmetry.space_group_name_H-M   'P 1'
#
loop_
_entity.id
_entity.type
_entity.pdbx_description
1 polymer ?
#
loop_
_entity_poly.entity_id
_entity_poly.type
_entity_poly.pdbx_seq_one_letter_code
_entity_poly.pdbx_strand_id
1 'polypeptide(L)'
;MADKVEKGCLRCGGILGAAVPELGLIGGTVVYDAAVNAATKAGMKAALDGLIGVPGLELLLQEKFTELVTTTNFQCPNALMGLVQNVKNTYCVDDALTTKLFCFFNPNPDRNAIWYATTVREAAEEGTRAYATKFIAEASPNTFLTNPYVAASIAIMIIVAIILVIYLILRCRRKHKMKKKLQYIKLLKE
;
A
#
# COMPACT_ATOMS: atom_id res chain seq x y z
N MET A 1 10.22 -11.72 26.46
CA MET A 1 9.06 -11.65 25.53
C MET A 1 9.10 -10.42 24.63
N ALA A 2 9.60 -9.27 25.11
CA ALA A 2 9.81 -8.06 24.30
C ALA A 2 10.68 -8.26 23.03
N ASP A 3 11.77 -9.04 23.11
CA ASP A 3 12.68 -9.30 21.97
C ASP A 3 12.00 -9.94 20.74
N LYS A 4 10.93 -10.72 20.96
CA LYS A 4 10.16 -11.36 19.87
C LYS A 4 9.19 -10.38 19.20
N VAL A 5 8.75 -9.37 19.94
CA VAL A 5 7.85 -8.31 19.44
C VAL A 5 8.65 -7.29 18.62
N GLU A 6 9.86 -6.93 19.05
CA GLU A 6 10.77 -6.05 18.29
C GLU A 6 11.20 -6.64 16.94
N LYS A 7 11.56 -7.92 16.88
CA LYS A 7 11.90 -8.59 15.62
C LYS A 7 10.70 -8.72 14.67
N GLY A 8 9.49 -8.85 15.20
CA GLY A 8 8.25 -8.80 14.41
C GLY A 8 7.96 -7.41 13.85
N CYS A 9 8.20 -6.37 14.66
CA CYS A 9 8.07 -4.97 14.27
C CYS A 9 9.03 -4.56 13.14
N LEU A 10 10.30 -5.00 13.19
CA LEU A 10 11.29 -4.77 12.13
C LEU A 10 10.90 -5.40 10.79
N ARG A 11 10.28 -6.59 10.81
CA ARG A 11 9.79 -7.26 9.59
C ARG A 11 8.56 -6.58 9.01
N CYS A 12 7.71 -6.04 9.86
CA CYS A 12 6.52 -5.29 9.50
C CYS A 12 6.85 -3.91 8.90
N GLY A 13 7.69 -3.12 9.58
CA GLY A 13 8.14 -1.81 9.08
C GLY A 13 9.02 -1.92 7.82
N GLY A 14 9.70 -3.06 7.64
CA GLY A 14 10.44 -3.36 6.42
C GLY A 14 9.56 -3.46 5.17
N ILE A 15 8.27 -3.81 5.28
CA ILE A 15 7.37 -3.90 4.11
C ILE A 15 6.96 -2.49 3.64
N LEU A 16 6.81 -1.53 4.57
CA LEU A 16 6.54 -0.13 4.25
C LEU A 16 7.75 0.59 3.61
N GLY A 17 8.98 0.11 3.86
CA GLY A 17 10.22 0.71 3.34
C GLY A 17 10.92 -0.05 2.20
N ALA A 18 10.72 -1.36 2.05
CA ALA A 18 11.47 -2.21 1.11
C ALA A 18 10.61 -2.85 0.01
N ALA A 19 9.28 -2.67 0.04
CA ALA A 19 8.39 -3.06 -1.07
C ALA A 19 8.24 -1.94 -2.12
N VAL A 20 9.29 -1.14 -2.33
CA VAL A 20 9.40 -0.25 -3.50
C VAL A 20 10.57 -0.68 -4.39
N PRO A 21 10.48 -1.81 -5.12
CA PRO A 21 11.28 -1.98 -6.32
C PRO A 21 10.56 -1.28 -7.50
N GLU A 22 11.21 -0.24 -8.01
CA GLU A 22 11.35 0.00 -9.47
C GLU A 22 10.21 0.64 -10.28
N LEU A 23 9.18 1.24 -9.69
CA LEU A 23 8.19 2.05 -10.48
C LEU A 23 8.39 3.57 -10.40
N GLY A 24 9.47 4.04 -9.76
CA GLY A 24 9.79 5.46 -9.59
C GLY A 24 10.17 6.23 -10.86
N LEU A 25 10.10 5.64 -12.05
CA LEU A 25 10.64 6.25 -13.28
C LEU A 25 9.60 6.90 -14.20
N ILE A 26 8.30 6.85 -13.90
CA ILE A 26 7.26 7.46 -14.78
C ILE A 26 6.19 8.16 -13.95
N GLY A 27 6.41 9.40 -13.52
CA GLY A 27 5.38 10.25 -12.89
C GLY A 27 4.66 9.65 -11.65
N GLY A 28 5.21 8.54 -11.12
CA GLY A 28 4.52 7.64 -10.21
C GLY A 28 4.52 8.10 -8.77
N THR A 29 5.33 9.08 -8.37
CA THR A 29 5.45 9.52 -6.98
C THR A 29 4.14 10.06 -6.41
N VAL A 30 3.44 10.94 -7.14
CA VAL A 30 2.16 11.51 -6.67
C VAL A 30 1.03 10.48 -6.63
N VAL A 31 0.94 9.60 -7.63
CA VAL A 31 -0.09 8.55 -7.69
C VAL A 31 0.18 7.48 -6.62
N TYR A 32 1.46 7.14 -6.42
CA TYR A 32 1.90 6.21 -5.39
C TYR A 32 1.64 6.76 -3.98
N ASP A 33 2.03 8.01 -3.70
CA ASP A 33 1.81 8.63 -2.39
C ASP A 33 0.31 8.76 -2.06
N ALA A 34 -0.52 9.13 -3.04
CA ALA A 34 -1.97 9.14 -2.87
C ALA A 34 -2.52 7.73 -2.59
N ALA A 35 -2.07 6.73 -3.34
CA ALA A 35 -2.48 5.33 -3.16
C ALA A 35 -2.05 4.78 -1.80
N VAL A 36 -0.83 5.07 -1.34
CA VAL A 36 -0.35 4.69 0.00
C VAL A 36 -1.19 5.34 1.09
N ASN A 37 -1.49 6.64 0.97
CA ASN A 37 -2.29 7.36 1.96
C ASN A 37 -3.71 6.79 2.08
N ALA A 38 -4.37 6.55 0.95
CA ALA A 38 -5.72 5.98 0.93
C ALA A 38 -5.74 4.52 1.40
N ALA A 39 -4.75 3.72 0.99
CA ALA A 39 -4.60 2.34 1.44
C ALA A 39 -4.36 2.25 2.93
N THR A 40 -3.51 3.12 3.48
CA THR A 40 -3.24 3.22 4.92
C THR A 40 -4.51 3.57 5.69
N LYS A 41 -5.29 4.55 5.21
CA LYS A 41 -6.57 4.91 5.83
C LYS A 41 -7.57 3.75 5.80
N ALA A 42 -7.65 3.02 4.69
CA ALA A 42 -8.53 1.85 4.57
C ALA A 42 -8.10 0.70 5.49
N GLY A 43 -6.79 0.42 5.55
CA GLY A 43 -6.25 -0.62 6.41
C GLY A 43 -6.42 -0.33 7.90
N MET A 44 -6.15 0.91 8.33
CA MET A 44 -6.39 1.31 9.72
C MET A 44 -7.87 1.22 10.09
N LYS A 45 -8.77 1.66 9.19
CA LYS A 45 -10.21 1.54 9.41
C LYS A 45 -10.64 0.08 9.57
N ALA A 46 -10.20 -0.82 8.69
CA ALA A 46 -10.54 -2.23 8.79
C ALA A 46 -9.98 -2.89 10.06
N ALA A 47 -8.75 -2.54 10.46
CA ALA A 47 -8.19 -3.00 11.72
C ALA A 47 -8.97 -2.50 12.96
N LEU A 48 -9.42 -1.23 12.95
CA LEU A 48 -10.28 -0.69 14.00
C LEU A 48 -11.64 -1.40 14.03
N ASP A 49 -12.27 -1.57 12.87
CA ASP A 49 -13.57 -2.25 12.76
C ASP A 49 -13.47 -3.71 13.27
N GLY A 50 -12.37 -4.41 13.00
CA GLY A 50 -12.12 -5.75 13.55
C GLY A 50 -11.87 -5.76 15.07
N LEU A 51 -11.23 -4.71 15.61
CA LEU A 51 -11.01 -4.57 17.07
C LEU A 51 -12.30 -4.30 17.86
N ILE A 52 -13.34 -3.76 17.23
CA ILE A 52 -14.68 -3.64 17.86
C ILE A 52 -15.22 -5.02 18.24
N GLY A 53 -14.81 -6.08 17.53
CA GLY A 53 -15.13 -7.47 17.87
C GLY A 53 -14.57 -7.93 19.22
N VAL A 54 -13.68 -7.18 19.86
CA VAL A 54 -13.16 -7.45 21.20
C VAL A 54 -14.10 -6.83 22.25
N PRO A 55 -14.90 -7.63 22.99
CA PRO A 55 -15.89 -7.09 23.90
C PRO A 55 -15.30 -6.14 24.94
N GLY A 56 -15.90 -4.95 25.03
CA GLY A 56 -15.56 -3.94 26.01
C GLY A 56 -14.30 -3.11 25.73
N LEU A 57 -13.54 -3.42 24.66
CA LEU A 57 -12.30 -2.70 24.35
C LEU A 57 -12.58 -1.24 23.93
N GLU A 58 -13.57 -1.04 23.07
CA GLU A 58 -14.01 0.29 22.63
C GLU A 58 -14.57 1.11 23.80
N LEU A 59 -15.41 0.51 24.65
CA LEU A 59 -15.97 1.16 25.84
C LEU A 59 -14.90 1.53 26.87
N LEU A 60 -13.79 0.78 26.93
CA LEU A 60 -12.69 1.02 27.85
C LEU A 60 -11.83 2.20 27.42
N LEU A 61 -11.53 2.30 26.13
CA LEU A 61 -10.63 3.32 25.58
C LEU A 61 -11.36 4.59 25.13
N GLN A 62 -12.66 4.49 24.83
CA GLN A 62 -13.50 5.61 24.38
C GLN A 62 -12.81 6.38 23.24
N GLU A 63 -12.51 7.67 23.43
CA GLU A 63 -11.85 8.52 22.42
C GLU A 63 -10.46 7.99 22.00
N LYS A 64 -9.75 7.32 22.92
CA LYS A 64 -8.42 6.76 22.66
C LYS A 64 -8.45 5.46 21.85
N PHE A 65 -9.63 4.89 21.58
CA PHE A 65 -9.74 3.65 20.82
C PHE A 65 -9.18 3.82 19.39
N THR A 66 -9.43 4.98 18.78
CA THR A 66 -8.93 5.29 17.44
C THR A 66 -7.40 5.48 17.39
N GLU A 67 -6.78 5.88 18.49
CA GLU A 67 -5.32 6.05 18.62
C GLU A 67 -4.58 4.72 18.81
N LEU A 68 -5.30 3.64 19.17
CA LEU A 68 -4.72 2.32 19.36
C LEU A 68 -4.14 1.78 18.05
N VAL A 69 -4.78 2.09 16.92
CA VAL A 69 -4.33 1.69 15.59
C VAL A 69 -3.59 2.86 14.95
N THR A 70 -2.35 2.60 14.54
CA THR A 70 -1.46 3.59 13.93
C THR A 70 -0.92 3.04 12.62
N THR A 71 -0.32 3.92 11.82
CA THR A 71 0.28 3.56 10.52
C THR A 71 1.35 2.47 10.61
N THR A 72 1.91 2.21 11.79
CA THR A 72 2.99 1.23 11.98
C THR A 72 2.52 -0.11 12.55
N ASN A 73 1.31 -0.19 13.12
CA ASN A 73 0.85 -1.37 13.84
C ASN A 73 -0.31 -2.12 13.16
N PHE A 74 -1.09 -1.45 12.28
CA PHE A 74 -2.34 -2.00 11.76
C PHE A 74 -2.15 -3.26 10.89
N GLN A 75 -0.96 -3.42 10.30
CA GLN A 75 -0.57 -4.57 9.47
C GLN A 75 0.08 -5.70 10.27
N CYS A 76 0.18 -5.56 11.60
CA CYS A 76 1.07 -6.35 12.43
C CYS A 76 0.32 -7.01 13.57
N PRO A 77 -0.10 -8.28 13.38
CA PRO A 77 -0.87 -9.01 14.39
C PRO A 77 -0.20 -9.00 15.77
N ASN A 78 1.12 -9.23 15.83
CA ASN A 78 1.85 -9.27 17.09
C ASN A 78 1.98 -7.89 17.77
N ALA A 79 2.05 -6.81 16.98
CA ALA A 79 2.15 -5.46 17.53
C ALA A 79 0.80 -5.02 18.12
N LEU A 80 -0.29 -5.25 17.38
CA LEU A 80 -1.66 -5.05 17.84
C LEU A 80 -1.96 -5.88 19.10
N MET A 81 -1.56 -7.15 19.12
CA MET A 81 -1.64 -8.02 20.30
C MET A 81 -0.92 -7.44 21.51
N GLY A 82 0.31 -6.93 21.33
CA GLY A 82 1.08 -6.29 22.39
C GLY A 82 0.40 -5.03 22.94
N LEU A 83 -0.22 -4.23 22.07
CA LEU A 83 -0.95 -3.03 22.47
C LEU A 83 -2.20 -3.35 23.28
N VAL A 84 -3.02 -4.30 22.82
CA VAL A 84 -4.23 -4.74 23.55
C VAL A 84 -3.83 -5.38 24.90
N GLN A 85 -2.71 -6.11 24.94
CA GLN A 85 -2.17 -6.62 26.19
C GLN A 85 -1.69 -5.51 27.13
N ASN A 86 -1.10 -4.44 26.61
CA ASN A 86 -0.72 -3.29 27.42
C ASN A 86 -1.94 -2.55 27.98
N VAL A 87 -3.01 -2.41 27.17
CA VAL A 87 -4.30 -1.88 27.62
C VAL A 87 -4.84 -2.73 28.77
N LYS A 88 -4.84 -4.06 28.62
CA LYS A 88 -5.22 -4.96 29.73
C LYS A 88 -4.40 -4.71 30.98
N ASN A 89 -3.07 -4.68 30.88
CA ASN A 89 -2.19 -4.51 32.04
C ASN A 89 -2.35 -3.13 32.72
N THR A 90 -2.69 -2.10 31.94
CA THR A 90 -2.81 -0.72 32.44
C THR A 90 -4.18 -0.46 33.06
N TYR A 91 -5.25 -0.96 32.43
CA TYR A 91 -6.62 -0.60 32.78
C TYR A 91 -7.37 -1.69 33.56
N CYS A 92 -6.91 -2.95 33.54
CA CYS A 92 -7.51 -4.05 34.29
C CYS A 92 -6.75 -4.31 35.59
N VAL A 93 -6.70 -3.29 36.45
CA VAL A 93 -6.15 -3.35 37.81
C VAL A 93 -7.26 -3.18 38.83
N ASP A 94 -7.12 -3.82 39.99
CA ASP A 94 -8.04 -3.72 41.13
C ASP A 94 -9.53 -3.96 40.76
N ASP A 95 -10.44 -3.10 41.22
CA ASP A 95 -11.89 -3.21 40.98
C ASP A 95 -12.29 -3.10 39.49
N ALA A 96 -11.37 -2.73 38.60
CA ALA A 96 -11.64 -2.73 37.15
C ALA A 96 -11.87 -4.13 36.59
N LEU A 97 -11.36 -5.18 37.26
CA LEU A 97 -11.55 -6.59 36.88
C LEU A 97 -13.02 -7.03 36.93
N THR A 98 -13.85 -6.39 37.76
CA THR A 98 -15.27 -6.76 37.95
C THR A 98 -16.23 -5.74 37.36
N THR A 99 -15.78 -4.53 37.07
CA THR A 99 -16.63 -3.43 36.58
C THR A 99 -16.48 -3.13 35.08
N LYS A 100 -15.34 -3.46 34.46
CA LYS A 100 -15.09 -3.20 33.04
C LYS A 100 -15.27 -4.46 32.20
N LEU A 101 -16.12 -4.38 31.18
CA LEU A 101 -16.46 -5.51 30.30
C LEU A 101 -15.22 -6.20 29.71
N PHE A 102 -14.24 -5.44 29.23
CA PHE A 102 -13.00 -5.99 28.66
C PHE A 102 -12.16 -6.78 29.68
N CYS A 103 -12.17 -6.35 30.94
CA CYS A 103 -11.37 -6.98 32.00
C CYS A 103 -12.08 -8.20 32.59
N PHE A 104 -13.40 -8.11 32.74
CA PHE A 104 -14.25 -9.16 33.28
C PHE A 104 -14.48 -10.30 32.28
N PHE A 105 -14.59 -9.99 30.99
CA PHE A 105 -14.88 -10.99 29.96
C PHE A 105 -13.70 -11.96 29.83
N ASN A 106 -13.84 -13.14 30.43
CA ASN A 106 -12.91 -14.25 30.26
C ASN A 106 -13.69 -15.54 29.99
N PRO A 107 -13.82 -15.95 28.72
CA PRO A 107 -14.58 -17.14 28.37
C PRO A 107 -13.90 -18.46 28.79
N ASN A 108 -12.62 -18.42 29.19
CA ASN A 108 -11.87 -19.59 29.68
C ASN A 108 -10.98 -19.18 30.88
N PRO A 109 -11.50 -19.21 32.12
CA PRO A 109 -10.72 -18.85 33.31
C PRO A 109 -9.53 -19.79 33.59
N ASP A 110 -9.61 -21.05 33.19
CA ASP A 110 -8.62 -22.08 33.56
C ASP A 110 -7.40 -22.15 32.62
N ARG A 111 -7.52 -21.57 31.42
CA ARG A 111 -6.40 -21.42 30.49
C ARG A 111 -6.04 -19.94 30.54
N ASN A 112 -4.79 -19.60 30.86
CA ASN A 112 -4.21 -18.26 30.68
C ASN A 112 -4.17 -17.81 29.19
N ALA A 113 -5.18 -18.17 28.41
CA ALA A 113 -5.35 -17.85 27.02
C ALA A 113 -5.72 -16.38 26.93
N ILE A 114 -4.98 -15.67 26.08
CA ILE A 114 -5.34 -14.33 25.65
C ILE A 114 -6.62 -14.48 24.82
N TRP A 115 -7.79 -14.35 25.44
CA TRP A 115 -9.08 -14.67 24.83
C TRP A 115 -9.38 -13.83 23.58
N TYR A 116 -8.82 -12.61 23.52
CA TYR A 116 -8.94 -11.70 22.38
C TYR A 116 -7.93 -11.98 21.26
N ALA A 117 -7.06 -13.00 21.40
CA ALA A 117 -5.95 -13.20 20.47
C ALA A 117 -6.36 -13.47 19.03
N THR A 118 -7.42 -14.27 18.85
CA THR A 118 -7.94 -14.60 17.52
C THR A 118 -8.52 -13.37 16.85
N THR A 119 -9.36 -12.63 17.55
CA THR A 119 -10.02 -11.42 17.05
C THR A 119 -9.02 -10.33 16.70
N VAL A 120 -8.00 -10.11 17.54
CA VAL A 120 -6.95 -9.11 17.26
C VAL A 120 -6.09 -9.52 16.05
N ARG A 121 -5.82 -10.83 15.89
CA ARG A 121 -5.11 -11.34 14.71
C ARG A 121 -5.95 -11.16 13.43
N GLU A 122 -7.24 -11.48 13.49
CA GLU A 122 -8.18 -11.32 12.37
C GLU A 122 -8.31 -9.84 11.97
N ALA A 123 -8.42 -8.94 12.96
CA ALA A 123 -8.43 -7.49 12.72
C ALA A 123 -7.18 -7.00 11.98
N ALA A 124 -5.99 -7.49 12.38
CA ALA A 124 -4.75 -7.18 11.68
C ALA A 124 -4.72 -7.73 10.25
N GLU A 125 -5.18 -8.97 10.05
CA GLU A 125 -5.26 -9.59 8.73
C GLU A 125 -6.24 -8.85 7.81
N GLU A 126 -7.38 -8.39 8.33
CA GLU A 126 -8.34 -7.56 7.62
C GLU A 126 -7.76 -6.19 7.27
N GLY A 127 -7.05 -5.55 8.20
CA GLY A 127 -6.32 -4.29 7.94
C GLY A 127 -5.29 -4.44 6.82
N THR A 128 -4.55 -5.54 6.82
CA THR A 128 -3.54 -5.85 5.79
C THR A 128 -4.21 -6.12 4.44
N ARG A 129 -5.33 -6.84 4.43
CA ARG A 129 -6.10 -7.14 3.22
C ARG A 129 -6.73 -5.89 2.62
N ALA A 130 -7.34 -5.05 3.45
CA ALA A 130 -7.95 -3.79 3.04
C ALA A 130 -6.91 -2.80 2.49
N TYR A 131 -5.71 -2.76 3.11
CA TYR A 131 -4.59 -2.00 2.56
C TYR A 131 -4.20 -2.51 1.17
N ALA A 132 -3.96 -3.83 1.03
CA ALA A 132 -3.50 -4.40 -0.23
C ALA A 132 -4.53 -4.19 -1.37
N THR A 133 -5.82 -4.44 -1.11
CA THR A 133 -6.87 -4.25 -2.12
C THR A 133 -7.01 -2.79 -2.53
N LYS A 134 -6.97 -1.87 -1.56
CA LYS A 134 -7.08 -0.43 -1.82
C LYS A 134 -5.85 0.13 -2.53
N PHE A 135 -4.66 -0.32 -2.12
CA PHE A 135 -3.40 0.05 -2.77
C PHE A 135 -3.39 -0.39 -4.23
N ILE A 136 -3.76 -1.64 -4.54
CA ILE A 136 -3.84 -2.12 -5.92
C ILE A 136 -4.87 -1.33 -6.75
N ALA A 137 -6.00 -0.97 -6.15
CA ALA A 137 -7.03 -0.20 -6.82
C ALA A 137 -6.59 1.24 -7.15
N GLU A 138 -5.80 1.87 -6.29
CA GLU A 138 -5.37 3.27 -6.47
C GLU A 138 -4.01 3.43 -7.16
N ALA A 139 -3.09 2.47 -6.97
CA ALA A 139 -1.82 2.42 -7.69
C ALA A 139 -2.00 1.92 -9.14
N SER A 140 -3.17 1.37 -9.47
CA SER A 140 -3.53 0.93 -10.81
C SER A 140 -3.62 2.11 -11.79
N PRO A 141 -2.80 2.14 -12.87
CA PRO A 141 -3.03 3.05 -14.00
C PRO A 141 -4.27 2.66 -14.81
N ASN A 142 -5.03 1.66 -14.37
CA ASN A 142 -6.20 1.12 -15.04
C ASN A 142 -7.23 2.21 -15.29
N THR A 143 -7.37 3.21 -14.42
CA THR A 143 -8.24 4.37 -14.65
C THR A 143 -7.77 5.23 -15.82
N PHE A 144 -6.46 5.31 -16.07
CA PHE A 144 -5.89 5.99 -17.22
C PHE A 144 -6.09 5.19 -18.52
N LEU A 145 -5.91 3.85 -18.48
CA LEU A 145 -6.01 3.00 -19.68
C LEU A 145 -7.44 2.54 -20.02
N THR A 146 -8.37 2.53 -19.07
CA THR A 146 -9.79 2.22 -19.32
C THR A 146 -10.58 3.42 -19.81
N ASN A 147 -10.05 4.64 -19.66
CA ASN A 147 -10.70 5.82 -20.20
C ASN A 147 -10.59 5.81 -21.74
N PRO A 148 -11.71 5.69 -22.48
CA PRO A 148 -11.68 5.57 -23.93
C PRO A 148 -11.02 6.77 -24.62
N TYR A 149 -11.11 7.96 -24.02
CA TYR A 149 -10.47 9.17 -24.55
C TYR A 149 -8.95 9.11 -24.43
N VAL A 150 -8.45 8.61 -23.30
CA VAL A 150 -7.02 8.47 -23.05
C VAL A 150 -6.43 7.36 -23.91
N ALA A 151 -7.10 6.21 -23.99
CA ALA A 151 -6.69 5.10 -24.87
C ALA A 151 -6.62 5.54 -26.34
N ALA A 152 -7.60 6.30 -26.82
CA ALA A 152 -7.60 6.85 -28.17
C ALA A 152 -6.41 7.82 -28.40
N SER A 153 -6.11 8.69 -27.43
CA SER A 153 -4.98 9.63 -27.53
C SER A 153 -3.62 8.92 -27.64
N ILE A 154 -3.40 7.85 -26.86
CA ILE A 154 -2.16 7.07 -26.88
C ILE A 154 -2.01 6.35 -28.22
N ALA A 155 -3.09 5.76 -28.74
CA ALA A 155 -3.08 5.11 -30.04
C ALA A 155 -2.68 6.08 -31.17
N ILE A 156 -3.22 7.31 -31.16
CA ILE A 156 -2.85 8.35 -32.13
C ILE A 156 -1.37 8.74 -31.99
N MET A 157 -0.88 8.92 -30.77
CA MET A 157 0.54 9.26 -30.52
C MET A 157 1.49 8.18 -31.06
N ILE A 158 1.16 6.90 -30.90
CA ILE A 158 1.94 5.78 -31.43
C ILE A 158 1.96 5.81 -32.97
N ILE A 159 0.80 6.05 -33.61
CA ILE A 159 0.72 6.15 -35.07
C ILE A 159 1.57 7.32 -35.58
N VAL A 160 1.48 8.49 -34.94
CA VAL A 160 2.29 9.66 -35.29
C VAL A 160 3.78 9.38 -35.12
N ALA A 161 4.18 8.69 -34.05
CA ALA A 161 5.58 8.29 -33.82
C ALA A 161 6.09 7.35 -34.92
N ILE A 162 5.30 6.34 -35.33
CA ILE A 162 5.66 5.43 -36.42
C ILE A 162 5.84 6.21 -37.74
N ILE A 163 4.91 7.12 -38.07
CA ILE A 163 4.99 7.96 -39.27
C ILE A 163 6.26 8.83 -39.21
N LEU A 164 6.57 9.42 -38.06
CA LEU A 164 7.79 10.23 -37.88
C LEU A 164 9.05 9.39 -38.09
N VAL A 165 9.13 8.18 -37.52
CA VAL A 165 10.29 7.28 -37.70
C VAL A 165 10.47 6.90 -39.17
N ILE A 166 9.40 6.47 -39.84
CA ILE A 166 9.44 6.11 -41.27
C ILE A 166 9.84 7.33 -42.11
N TYR A 167 9.24 8.49 -41.84
CA TYR A 167 9.56 9.75 -42.51
C TYR A 167 11.04 10.11 -42.36
N LEU A 168 11.58 10.02 -41.14
CA LEU A 168 12.99 10.30 -40.86
C LEU A 168 13.91 9.33 -41.62
N ILE A 169 13.59 8.03 -41.65
CA ILE A 169 14.35 7.03 -42.43
C ILE A 169 14.34 7.39 -43.92
N LEU A 170 13.18 7.70 -44.49
CA LEU A 170 13.04 8.06 -45.90
C LEU A 170 13.76 9.37 -46.23
N ARG A 171 13.67 10.37 -45.34
CA ARG A 171 14.34 11.66 -45.49
C ARG A 171 15.87 11.51 -45.45
N CYS A 172 16.38 10.70 -44.53
CA CYS A 172 17.80 10.37 -44.46
C CYS A 172 18.29 9.67 -45.74
N ARG A 173 17.53 8.68 -46.24
CA ARG A 173 17.86 7.98 -47.51
C ARG A 173 17.88 8.93 -48.71
N ARG A 174 16.92 9.85 -48.84
CA ARG A 174 16.88 10.83 -49.94
C ARG A 174 18.08 11.77 -49.88
N LYS A 175 18.43 12.31 -48.71
CA LYS A 175 19.61 13.18 -48.56
C LYS A 175 20.90 12.46 -48.94
N HIS A 176 21.06 11.20 -48.57
CA HIS A 176 22.25 10.43 -48.94
C HIS A 176 22.35 10.17 -50.46
N LYS A 177 21.24 9.85 -51.12
CA LYS A 177 21.21 9.70 -52.60
C LYS A 177 21.61 11.00 -53.32
N MET A 178 21.15 12.16 -52.84
CA MET A 178 21.49 13.45 -53.45
C MET A 178 22.97 13.81 -53.26
N LYS A 179 23.58 13.49 -52.11
CA LYS A 179 25.03 13.68 -51.88
C LYS A 179 25.88 12.84 -52.83
N LYS A 180 25.51 11.57 -53.04
CA LYS A 180 26.20 10.70 -54.01
C LYS A 180 26.12 11.25 -55.43
N LYS A 181 24.93 11.68 -55.87
CA LYS A 181 24.75 12.28 -57.21
C LYS A 181 25.65 13.50 -57.44
N LEU A 182 25.80 14.36 -56.43
CA LEU A 182 26.67 15.54 -56.54
C LEU A 182 28.15 15.16 -56.71
N GLN A 183 28.61 14.08 -56.06
CA GLN A 183 29.98 13.58 -56.23
C GLN A 183 30.22 13.00 -57.63
N TYR A 184 29.26 12.25 -58.19
CA TYR A 184 29.36 11.74 -59.57
C TYR A 184 29.41 12.85 -60.62
N ILE A 185 28.63 13.94 -60.47
CA ILE A 185 28.67 15.07 -61.41
C ILE A 185 30.03 15.79 -61.38
N LYS A 186 30.67 15.87 -60.21
CA LYS A 186 32.00 16.49 -60.10
C LYS A 186 33.08 15.69 -60.83
N LEU A 187 33.06 14.36 -60.72
CA LEU A 187 34.04 13.47 -61.39
C LEU A 187 33.94 13.47 -62.92
N LEU A 188 32.77 13.80 -63.49
CA LEU A 188 32.58 13.86 -64.95
C LEU A 188 32.97 15.21 -65.57
N LYS A 189 33.31 16.21 -64.75
CA LYS A 189 33.61 17.58 -65.21
C LYS A 189 35.11 17.89 -65.24
N GLU A 190 35.94 17.03 -64.65
CA GLU A 190 37.38 16.95 -64.86
C GLU A 190 37.67 16.01 -66.05
#